data_AF-A0A916M1P9-F1
#
_entry.id   AF-A0A916M1P9-F1
#
_cell.length_a   1.000
_cell.length_b   1.000
_cell.length_c   1.000
_cell.angle_alpha   90.00
_cell.angle_beta   90.00
_cell.angle_gamma   90.00
#
_symmetry.space_group_name_H-M   'P 1'
#
loop_
_entity.id
_entity.type
_entity.pdbx_description
1 polymer ?
#
loop_
_entity_poly.entity_id
_entity_poly.type
_entity_poly.pdbx_seq_one_letter_code
_entity_poly.pdbx_strand_id
1 'polypeptide(L)'
;LQLKHCKEAPFYTLGPLVTDIAPGYDHITSAIGAAMIGWFGTAMLCYVTPKEHLGLPDKDDVKDGIIAYKIAAHAADLAKGHPGAQVRDNALSKARFEFRWDDQFNLGLDPDKAREFHDETLPQEGAKLAHFCSMCGPHFCSMKITQDVRDFAAAQGVSEEEALKKGMEQKAVEFVGSGAEVYRKA
;
A
#
# COMPACT_ATOMS: atom_id res chain seq x y z
N LEU A 1 -31.50 -3.99 7.42
CA LEU A 1 -32.85 -3.46 7.08
C LEU A 1 -33.10 -3.49 5.57
N GLN A 2 -32.21 -2.88 4.77
CA GLN A 2 -32.38 -2.77 3.32
C GLN A 2 -32.68 -4.10 2.63
N LEU A 3 -31.85 -5.14 2.80
CA LEU A 3 -32.05 -6.45 2.17
C LEU A 3 -33.46 -7.03 2.42
N LYS A 4 -33.93 -6.99 3.68
CA LYS A 4 -35.24 -7.51 4.12
C LYS A 4 -36.42 -6.75 3.50
N HIS A 5 -36.36 -5.43 3.51
CA HIS A 5 -37.48 -4.56 3.16
C HIS A 5 -37.51 -4.19 1.68
N CYS A 6 -36.34 -4.08 1.05
CA CYS A 6 -36.16 -3.71 -0.36
C CYS A 6 -35.92 -4.92 -1.28
N LYS A 7 -36.05 -6.15 -0.75
CA LYS A 7 -36.01 -7.41 -1.52
C LYS A 7 -34.75 -7.54 -2.37
N GLU A 8 -33.61 -7.25 -1.75
CA GLU A 8 -32.28 -7.34 -2.38
C GLU A 8 -32.10 -6.45 -3.63
N ALA A 9 -32.93 -5.42 -3.80
CA ALA A 9 -32.70 -4.41 -4.82
C ALA A 9 -31.29 -3.79 -4.66
N PRO A 10 -30.59 -3.43 -5.76
CA PRO A 10 -29.28 -2.81 -5.69
C PRO A 10 -29.29 -1.58 -4.78
N PHE A 11 -28.40 -1.57 -3.79
CA PHE A 11 -28.34 -0.47 -2.84
C PHE A 11 -27.33 0.60 -3.30
N TYR A 12 -27.71 1.86 -3.17
CA TYR A 12 -26.91 3.03 -3.52
C TYR A 12 -26.80 3.95 -2.29
N THR A 13 -25.57 4.25 -1.85
CA THR A 13 -25.31 5.01 -0.63
C THR A 13 -24.46 6.25 -0.91
N LEU A 14 -24.60 7.29 -0.08
CA LEU A 14 -23.68 8.42 -0.01
C LEU A 14 -22.78 8.23 1.21
N GLY A 15 -21.52 7.84 1.01
CA GLY A 15 -20.67 7.33 2.10
C GLY A 15 -21.12 5.96 2.61
N PRO A 16 -21.43 5.79 3.92
CA PRO A 16 -21.73 6.85 4.90
C PRO A 16 -20.51 7.50 5.55
N LEU A 17 -20.63 8.78 5.93
CA LEU A 17 -19.69 9.44 6.85
C LEU A 17 -19.76 8.76 8.22
N VAL A 18 -18.61 8.36 8.75
CA VAL A 18 -18.53 7.69 10.06
C VAL A 18 -18.36 8.66 11.23
N THR A 19 -18.10 9.93 10.93
CA THR A 19 -17.92 11.00 11.92
C THR A 19 -18.11 12.36 11.26
N ASP A 20 -18.61 13.33 12.03
CA ASP A 20 -18.97 14.68 11.55
C ASP A 20 -17.91 15.74 11.91
N ILE A 21 -16.83 15.36 12.59
CA ILE A 21 -15.88 16.31 13.20
C ILE A 21 -14.68 16.66 12.30
N ALA A 22 -14.69 16.26 11.03
CA ALA A 22 -13.56 16.43 10.11
C ALA A 22 -13.94 17.04 8.75
N PRO A 23 -14.67 18.18 8.72
CA PRO A 23 -14.94 18.87 7.45
C PRO A 23 -13.62 19.25 6.76
N GLY A 24 -13.55 19.09 5.45
CA GLY A 24 -12.31 19.15 4.67
C GLY A 24 -11.67 17.77 4.43
N TYR A 25 -12.12 16.76 5.16
CA TYR A 25 -11.64 15.37 5.06
C TYR A 25 -12.78 14.37 4.90
N ASP A 26 -13.96 14.83 4.45
CA ASP A 26 -15.15 13.98 4.39
C ASP A 26 -15.07 12.87 3.35
N HIS A 27 -14.26 13.05 2.30
CA HIS A 27 -13.86 11.95 1.42
C HIS A 27 -13.21 10.78 2.17
N ILE A 28 -12.47 11.03 3.26
CA ILE A 28 -11.86 9.99 4.11
C ILE A 28 -12.88 9.43 5.10
N THR A 29 -13.59 10.30 5.83
CA THR A 29 -14.58 9.86 6.83
C THR A 29 -15.64 8.97 6.18
N SER A 30 -16.07 9.34 4.97
CA SER A 30 -17.05 8.58 4.20
C SER A 30 -16.47 7.35 3.51
N ALA A 31 -15.20 7.37 3.06
CA ALA A 31 -14.57 6.19 2.45
C ALA A 31 -14.51 5.00 3.43
N ILE A 32 -14.33 5.26 4.73
CA ILE A 32 -14.37 4.22 5.77
C ILE A 32 -15.74 3.52 5.77
N GLY A 33 -16.82 4.30 5.89
CA GLY A 33 -18.17 3.76 5.89
C GLY A 33 -18.54 3.13 4.54
N ALA A 34 -18.12 3.74 3.44
CA ALA A 34 -18.36 3.26 2.08
C ALA A 34 -17.71 1.88 1.85
N ALA A 35 -16.47 1.67 2.30
CA ALA A 35 -15.81 0.37 2.22
C ALA A 35 -16.55 -0.69 3.06
N MET A 36 -16.97 -0.34 4.27
CA MET A 36 -17.73 -1.25 5.15
C MET A 36 -19.09 -1.62 4.56
N ILE A 37 -19.89 -0.64 4.15
CA ILE A 37 -21.23 -0.90 3.62
C ILE A 37 -21.19 -1.51 2.21
N GLY A 38 -20.14 -1.23 1.44
CA GLY A 38 -19.80 -1.91 0.19
C GLY A 38 -19.51 -3.39 0.43
N TRP A 39 -18.67 -3.71 1.43
CA TRP A 39 -18.40 -5.09 1.84
C TRP A 39 -19.67 -5.81 2.26
N PHE A 40 -20.57 -5.13 2.96
CA PHE A 40 -21.87 -5.68 3.37
C PHE A 40 -22.91 -5.81 2.25
N GLY A 41 -22.57 -5.45 1.01
CA GLY A 41 -23.38 -5.74 -0.18
C GLY A 41 -23.99 -4.53 -0.89
N THR A 42 -23.54 -3.31 -0.59
CA THR A 42 -23.94 -2.13 -1.39
C THR A 42 -23.42 -2.23 -2.81
N ALA A 43 -24.28 -1.94 -3.79
CA ALA A 43 -23.98 -2.13 -5.21
C ALA A 43 -23.28 -0.92 -5.84
N MET A 44 -23.56 0.29 -5.35
CA MET A 44 -22.96 1.52 -5.86
C MET A 44 -22.71 2.50 -4.72
N LEU A 45 -21.59 3.22 -4.78
CA LEU A 45 -21.16 4.18 -3.76
C LEU A 45 -21.07 5.56 -4.40
N CYS A 46 -21.89 6.50 -3.94
CA CYS A 46 -21.78 7.91 -4.30
C CYS A 46 -20.59 8.49 -3.56
N TYR A 47 -19.62 8.99 -4.31
CA TYR A 47 -18.46 9.63 -3.73
C TYR A 47 -18.81 10.88 -2.91
N VAL A 48 -17.89 11.26 -2.04
CA VAL A 48 -17.92 12.49 -1.25
C VAL A 48 -16.58 13.17 -1.47
N THR A 49 -16.59 14.47 -1.72
CA THR A 49 -15.38 15.25 -1.99
C THR A 49 -14.73 15.74 -0.70
N PRO A 50 -13.45 16.17 -0.72
CA PRO A 50 -12.83 16.80 0.45
C PRO A 50 -13.61 18.02 0.95
N LYS A 51 -14.14 18.84 0.05
CA LYS A 51 -14.90 20.07 0.36
C LYS A 51 -16.39 19.86 0.62
N GLU A 52 -16.85 18.61 0.77
CA GLU A 52 -18.21 18.38 1.24
C GLU A 52 -18.47 19.15 2.55
N HIS A 53 -19.66 19.71 2.69
CA HIS A 53 -20.05 20.62 3.78
C HIS A 53 -19.29 21.97 3.84
N LEU A 54 -18.39 22.28 2.89
CA LEU A 54 -17.60 23.51 2.87
C LEU A 54 -17.81 24.35 1.61
N GLY A 55 -17.97 23.73 0.44
CA GLY A 55 -18.15 24.48 -0.81
C GLY A 55 -18.15 23.59 -2.05
N LEU A 56 -18.17 24.24 -3.23
CA LEU A 56 -18.07 23.52 -4.50
C LEU A 56 -16.67 22.93 -4.68
N PRO A 57 -16.54 21.67 -5.10
CA PRO A 57 -15.25 21.05 -5.35
C PRO A 57 -14.61 21.61 -6.63
N ASP A 58 -13.29 21.73 -6.62
CA ASP A 58 -12.50 21.97 -7.82
C ASP A 58 -12.09 20.64 -8.50
N LYS A 59 -11.23 20.74 -9.53
CA LYS A 59 -10.78 19.58 -10.30
C LYS A 59 -10.03 18.56 -9.43
N ASP A 60 -9.22 19.02 -8.50
CA ASP A 60 -8.38 18.15 -7.69
C ASP A 60 -9.21 17.50 -6.58
N ASP A 61 -10.16 18.24 -5.99
CA ASP A 61 -11.15 17.69 -5.06
C ASP A 61 -11.97 16.55 -5.69
N VAL A 62 -12.38 16.71 -6.96
CA VAL A 62 -13.10 15.68 -7.72
C VAL A 62 -12.21 14.45 -7.92
N LYS A 63 -10.94 14.64 -8.32
CA LYS A 63 -9.99 13.53 -8.50
C LYS A 63 -9.79 12.78 -7.19
N ASP A 64 -9.53 13.47 -6.09
CA ASP A 64 -9.29 12.86 -4.78
C ASP A 64 -10.51 12.11 -4.26
N GLY A 65 -11.72 12.66 -4.44
CA GLY A 65 -12.97 11.96 -4.12
C GLY A 65 -13.14 10.66 -4.93
N ILE A 66 -12.86 10.70 -6.25
CA ILE A 66 -12.96 9.52 -7.13
C ILE A 66 -11.94 8.46 -6.71
N ILE A 67 -10.69 8.85 -6.46
CA ILE A 67 -9.64 7.91 -6.05
C ILE A 67 -9.97 7.28 -4.69
N ALA A 68 -10.42 8.08 -3.70
CA ALA A 68 -10.84 7.57 -2.39
C ALA A 68 -11.94 6.51 -2.51
N TYR A 69 -12.95 6.75 -3.36
CA TYR A 69 -14.05 5.81 -3.56
C TYR A 69 -13.70 4.60 -4.42
N LYS A 70 -12.77 4.73 -5.37
CA LYS A 70 -12.19 3.56 -6.06
C LYS A 70 -11.42 2.66 -5.10
N ILE A 71 -10.70 3.24 -4.13
CA ILE A 71 -10.03 2.49 -3.07
C ILE A 71 -11.08 1.80 -2.19
N ALA A 72 -12.12 2.51 -1.73
CA ALA A 72 -13.17 1.95 -0.89
C ALA A 72 -13.92 0.80 -1.58
N ALA A 73 -14.28 0.97 -2.86
CA ALA A 73 -14.94 -0.06 -3.66
C ALA A 73 -14.04 -1.29 -3.85
N HIS A 74 -12.77 -1.10 -4.20
CA HIS A 74 -11.81 -2.20 -4.34
C HIS A 74 -11.57 -2.93 -3.02
N ALA A 75 -11.48 -2.21 -1.91
CA ALA A 75 -11.37 -2.79 -0.57
C ALA A 75 -12.61 -3.64 -0.22
N ALA A 76 -13.80 -3.17 -0.56
CA ALA A 76 -15.03 -3.95 -0.42
C ALA A 76 -14.99 -5.22 -1.28
N ASP A 77 -14.53 -5.15 -2.53
CA ASP A 77 -14.41 -6.30 -3.41
C ASP A 77 -13.40 -7.33 -2.91
N LEU A 78 -12.26 -6.89 -2.37
CA LEU A 78 -11.30 -7.77 -1.68
C LEU A 78 -11.94 -8.47 -0.48
N ALA A 79 -12.63 -7.73 0.38
CA ALA A 79 -13.29 -8.28 1.58
C ALA A 79 -14.45 -9.24 1.23
N LYS A 80 -15.11 -9.03 0.09
CA LYS A 80 -16.11 -9.94 -0.48
C LYS A 80 -15.50 -11.18 -1.13
N GLY A 81 -14.18 -11.19 -1.38
CA GLY A 81 -13.52 -12.24 -2.16
C GLY A 81 -13.95 -12.24 -3.63
N HIS A 82 -14.22 -11.06 -4.21
CA HIS A 82 -14.66 -10.95 -5.60
C HIS A 82 -13.57 -11.54 -6.53
N PRO A 83 -13.94 -12.42 -7.49
CA PRO A 83 -12.99 -12.99 -8.43
C PRO A 83 -12.19 -11.90 -9.15
N GLY A 84 -10.86 -12.02 -9.15
CA GLY A 84 -9.96 -11.08 -9.81
C GLY A 84 -9.54 -9.86 -9.00
N ALA A 85 -10.23 -9.49 -7.91
CA ALA A 85 -9.86 -8.32 -7.10
C ALA A 85 -8.41 -8.44 -6.58
N GLN A 86 -8.07 -9.60 -6.01
CA GLN A 86 -6.75 -9.86 -5.42
C GLN A 86 -5.61 -9.92 -6.46
N VAL A 87 -5.92 -10.10 -7.75
CA VAL A 87 -4.88 -10.20 -8.80
C VAL A 87 -4.11 -8.89 -8.91
N ARG A 88 -4.80 -7.75 -8.83
CA ARG A 88 -4.18 -6.43 -8.88
C ARG A 88 -3.26 -6.20 -7.68
N ASP A 89 -3.72 -6.50 -6.47
CA ASP A 89 -2.95 -6.38 -5.23
C ASP A 89 -1.69 -7.23 -5.27
N ASN A 90 -1.81 -8.48 -5.73
CA ASN A 90 -0.68 -9.39 -5.82
C ASN A 90 0.32 -8.93 -6.90
N ALA A 91 -0.14 -8.44 -8.04
CA ALA A 91 0.72 -7.93 -9.10
C ALA A 91 1.50 -6.69 -8.63
N LEU A 92 0.84 -5.74 -7.96
CA LEU A 92 1.47 -4.55 -7.42
C LEU A 92 2.43 -4.90 -6.27
N SER A 93 2.03 -5.78 -5.36
CA SER A 93 2.89 -6.24 -4.25
C SER A 93 4.14 -6.95 -4.76
N LYS A 94 4.00 -7.77 -5.82
CA LYS A 94 5.13 -8.41 -6.48
C LYS A 94 6.06 -7.37 -7.13
N ALA A 95 5.51 -6.40 -7.87
CA ALA A 95 6.30 -5.32 -8.46
C ALA A 95 7.07 -4.52 -7.40
N ARG A 96 6.45 -4.27 -6.24
CA ARG A 96 7.08 -3.61 -5.08
C ARG A 96 8.24 -4.42 -4.52
N PHE A 97 8.05 -5.71 -4.31
CA PHE A 97 9.09 -6.58 -3.75
C PHE A 97 10.28 -6.75 -4.70
N GLU A 98 10.02 -6.82 -6.01
CA GLU A 98 11.02 -6.95 -7.07
C GLU A 98 11.62 -5.60 -7.51
N PHE A 99 11.28 -4.49 -6.85
CA PHE A 99 11.72 -3.14 -7.19
C PHE A 99 11.46 -2.73 -8.65
N ARG A 100 10.39 -3.26 -9.26
CA ARG A 100 9.91 -2.86 -10.58
C ARG A 100 9.08 -1.58 -10.46
N TRP A 101 9.76 -0.46 -10.24
CA TRP A 101 9.16 0.83 -9.91
C TRP A 101 8.10 1.28 -10.93
N ASP A 102 8.40 1.22 -12.22
CA ASP A 102 7.44 1.61 -13.26
C ASP A 102 6.20 0.74 -13.27
N ASP A 103 6.35 -0.56 -13.10
CA ASP A 103 5.22 -1.48 -13.01
C ASP A 103 4.38 -1.19 -11.76
N GLN A 104 5.02 -0.90 -10.62
CA GLN A 104 4.33 -0.49 -9.41
C GLN A 104 3.51 0.78 -9.61
N PHE A 105 4.06 1.81 -10.26
CA PHE A 105 3.33 3.05 -10.54
C PHE A 105 2.14 2.79 -11.47
N ASN A 106 2.38 2.10 -12.58
CA ASN A 106 1.37 1.84 -13.61
C ASN A 106 0.22 0.96 -13.10
N LEU A 107 0.49 0.07 -12.13
CA LEU A 107 -0.55 -0.74 -11.48
C LEU A 107 -1.34 0.04 -10.41
N GLY A 108 -0.84 1.19 -9.95
CA GLY A 108 -1.50 2.06 -8.99
C GLY A 108 -2.84 2.61 -9.48
N LEU A 109 -3.68 3.07 -8.57
CA LEU A 109 -4.98 3.69 -8.92
C LEU A 109 -4.83 5.10 -9.49
N ASP A 110 -3.73 5.77 -9.17
CA ASP A 110 -3.31 7.07 -9.68
C ASP A 110 -1.80 7.02 -10.01
N PRO A 111 -1.41 6.51 -11.20
CA PRO A 111 -0.01 6.32 -11.57
C PRO A 111 0.82 7.61 -11.56
N ASP A 112 0.21 8.73 -11.94
CA ASP A 112 0.87 10.03 -12.01
C ASP A 112 1.31 10.48 -10.60
N LYS A 113 0.39 10.42 -9.63
CA LYS A 113 0.67 10.78 -8.23
C LYS A 113 1.70 9.83 -7.59
N ALA A 114 1.64 8.53 -7.92
CA ALA A 114 2.60 7.55 -7.42
C ALA A 114 4.03 7.82 -7.91
N ARG A 115 4.18 8.22 -9.19
CA ARG A 115 5.46 8.59 -9.80
C ARG A 115 5.97 9.92 -9.24
N GLU A 116 5.10 10.92 -9.16
CA GLU A 116 5.40 12.23 -8.59
C GLU A 116 6.02 12.11 -7.20
N PHE A 117 5.36 11.40 -6.28
CA PHE A 117 5.84 11.27 -4.89
C PHE A 117 7.17 10.51 -4.76
N HIS A 118 7.45 9.56 -5.64
CA HIS A 118 8.77 8.92 -5.69
C HIS A 118 9.83 9.94 -6.15
N ASP A 119 9.53 10.68 -7.20
CA ASP A 119 10.47 11.55 -7.90
C ASP A 119 10.76 12.86 -7.15
N GLU A 120 9.90 13.26 -6.22
CA GLU A 120 10.17 14.34 -5.26
C GLU A 120 11.50 14.18 -4.52
N THR A 121 11.92 12.93 -4.25
CA THR A 121 13.16 12.64 -3.50
C THR A 121 14.19 11.87 -4.30
N LEU A 122 13.77 11.10 -5.31
CA LEU A 122 14.64 10.29 -6.17
C LEU A 122 14.30 10.49 -7.66
N PRO A 123 14.51 11.70 -8.21
CA PRO A 123 14.05 12.06 -9.56
C PRO A 123 14.83 11.38 -10.69
N GLN A 124 16.02 10.85 -10.40
CA GLN A 124 16.89 10.29 -11.42
C GLN A 124 16.30 9.00 -11.99
N GLU A 125 16.33 8.83 -13.32
CA GLU A 125 15.84 7.61 -13.98
C GLU A 125 16.52 6.33 -13.43
N GLY A 126 17.80 6.42 -13.08
CA GLY A 126 18.52 5.31 -12.44
C GLY A 126 17.93 4.87 -11.09
N ALA A 127 17.18 5.73 -10.40
CA ALA A 127 16.50 5.37 -9.15
C ALA A 127 15.32 4.42 -9.38
N LYS A 128 14.75 4.37 -10.59
CA LYS A 128 13.72 3.38 -10.96
C LYS A 128 14.26 1.97 -11.12
N LEU A 129 15.58 1.81 -11.03
CA LEU A 129 16.28 0.52 -10.97
C LEU A 129 16.83 0.23 -9.57
N ALA A 130 16.61 1.13 -8.60
CA ALA A 130 17.18 1.00 -7.27
C ALA A 130 16.40 0.00 -6.41
N HIS A 131 17.14 -0.85 -5.68
CA HIS A 131 16.56 -1.78 -4.71
C HIS A 131 16.30 -1.12 -3.33
N PHE A 132 15.83 0.13 -3.35
CA PHE A 132 15.46 0.89 -2.16
C PHE A 132 14.68 2.15 -2.56
N CYS A 133 14.02 2.79 -1.58
CA CYS A 133 13.49 4.13 -1.70
C CYS A 133 14.14 5.07 -0.68
N SER A 134 13.81 6.36 -0.75
CA SER A 134 14.32 7.40 0.15
C SER A 134 13.97 7.15 1.64
N MET A 135 12.89 6.40 1.92
CA MET A 135 12.46 6.13 3.31
C MET A 135 13.49 5.32 4.12
N CYS A 136 14.13 4.32 3.52
CA CYS A 136 15.07 3.42 4.23
C CYS A 136 16.50 3.48 3.68
N GLY A 137 16.67 4.03 2.47
CA GLY A 137 17.97 4.06 1.80
C GLY A 137 18.53 2.66 1.45
N PRO A 138 19.75 2.61 0.91
CA PRO A 138 20.31 1.41 0.30
C PRO A 138 20.68 0.27 1.27
N HIS A 139 20.81 0.58 2.57
CA HIS A 139 21.31 -0.35 3.58
C HIS A 139 20.24 -0.89 4.54
N PHE A 140 19.09 -0.22 4.64
CA PHE A 140 18.04 -0.58 5.61
C PHE A 140 16.70 -0.92 4.96
N CYS A 141 16.64 -1.05 3.64
CA CYS A 141 15.44 -1.50 2.97
C CYS A 141 15.15 -2.97 3.33
N SER A 142 14.03 -3.20 4.02
CA SER A 142 13.63 -4.54 4.49
C SER A 142 13.48 -5.54 3.37
N MET A 143 12.86 -5.15 2.24
CA MET A 143 12.67 -6.04 1.09
C MET A 143 13.99 -6.46 0.45
N LYS A 144 14.97 -5.54 0.36
CA LYS A 144 16.31 -5.86 -0.15
C LYS A 144 17.04 -6.82 0.78
N ILE A 145 17.00 -6.56 2.09
CA ILE A 145 17.60 -7.45 3.09
C ILE A 145 16.99 -8.85 3.00
N THR A 146 15.66 -8.96 2.83
CA THR A 146 15.00 -10.26 2.63
C THR A 146 15.49 -10.94 1.35
N GLN A 147 15.67 -10.22 0.25
CA GLN A 147 16.21 -10.78 -0.99
C GLN A 147 17.64 -11.28 -0.82
N ASP A 148 18.52 -10.49 -0.18
CA ASP A 148 19.91 -10.87 0.10
C ASP A 148 19.99 -12.16 0.94
N VAL A 149 19.10 -12.31 1.93
CA VAL A 149 18.99 -13.54 2.74
C VAL A 149 18.54 -14.75 1.90
N ARG A 150 17.56 -14.56 1.00
CA ARG A 150 17.09 -15.61 0.08
C ARG A 150 18.17 -16.06 -0.88
N ASP A 151 18.91 -15.11 -1.45
CA ASP A 151 19.99 -15.40 -2.39
C ASP A 151 21.15 -16.12 -1.69
N PHE A 152 21.48 -15.72 -0.46
CA PHE A 152 22.46 -16.42 0.37
C PHE A 152 22.02 -17.86 0.69
N ALA A 153 20.75 -18.07 1.08
CA ALA A 153 20.20 -19.39 1.35
C ALA A 153 20.29 -20.30 0.12
N ALA A 154 19.87 -19.79 -1.04
CA ALA A 154 19.92 -20.50 -2.31
C ALA A 154 21.36 -20.87 -2.71
N ALA A 155 22.32 -19.94 -2.56
CA ALA A 155 23.73 -20.18 -2.88
C ALA A 155 24.38 -21.24 -1.97
N GLN A 156 23.91 -21.35 -0.72
CA GLN A 156 24.40 -22.34 0.25
C GLN A 156 23.62 -23.66 0.20
N GLY A 157 22.56 -23.75 -0.61
CA GLY A 157 21.70 -24.94 -0.70
C GLY A 157 20.97 -25.27 0.61
N VAL A 158 20.70 -24.25 1.44
CA VAL A 158 20.04 -24.39 2.75
C VAL A 158 18.70 -23.68 2.75
N SER A 159 17.85 -23.99 3.74
CA SER A 159 16.57 -23.27 3.90
C SER A 159 16.79 -21.81 4.35
N GLU A 160 15.78 -20.94 4.16
CA GLU A 160 15.83 -19.54 4.64
C GLU A 160 16.10 -19.47 6.16
N GLU A 161 15.49 -20.38 6.94
CA GLU A 161 15.71 -20.46 8.40
C GLU A 161 17.15 -20.86 8.76
N GLU A 162 17.70 -21.84 8.06
CA GLU A 162 19.08 -22.29 8.26
C GLU A 162 20.10 -21.21 7.85
N ALA A 163 19.82 -20.49 6.76
CA ALA A 163 20.61 -19.36 6.29
C ALA A 163 20.63 -18.22 7.31
N LEU A 164 19.48 -17.85 7.86
CA LEU A 164 19.37 -16.84 8.92
C LEU A 164 20.18 -17.24 10.15
N LYS A 165 20.04 -18.49 10.60
CA LYS A 165 20.78 -18.99 11.76
C LYS A 165 22.30 -18.94 11.54
N LYS A 166 22.78 -19.43 10.40
CA LYS A 166 24.20 -19.38 10.03
C LYS A 166 24.73 -17.95 9.87
N GLY A 167 23.95 -17.06 9.26
CA GLY A 167 24.31 -15.65 9.12
C GLY A 167 24.43 -14.94 10.47
N MET A 168 23.51 -15.21 11.40
CA MET A 168 23.56 -14.70 12.78
C MET A 168 24.76 -15.27 13.55
N GLU A 169 25.08 -16.56 13.40
CA GLU A 169 26.28 -17.17 13.99
C GLU A 169 27.55 -16.49 13.48
N GLN A 170 27.67 -16.27 12.17
CA GLN A 170 28.82 -15.56 11.58
C GLN A 170 28.92 -14.11 12.08
N LYS A 171 27.81 -13.37 12.12
CA LYS A 171 27.80 -11.99 12.62
C LYS A 171 28.10 -11.90 14.11
N ALA A 172 27.69 -12.90 14.90
CA ALA A 172 28.06 -12.99 16.32
C ALA A 172 29.57 -13.20 16.48
N VAL A 173 30.18 -14.07 15.66
CA VAL A 173 31.64 -14.26 15.65
C VAL A 173 32.37 -12.97 15.23
N GLU A 174 31.88 -12.29 14.19
CA GLU A 174 32.44 -11.00 13.74
C GLU A 174 32.33 -9.92 14.81
N PHE A 175 31.17 -9.81 15.48
CA PHE A 175 30.93 -8.86 16.56
C PHE A 175 31.91 -9.07 17.71
N VAL A 176 32.06 -10.32 18.17
CA VAL A 176 33.04 -10.68 19.23
C VAL A 176 34.47 -10.40 18.76
N GLY A 177 34.83 -10.81 17.55
CA GLY A 177 36.17 -10.59 16.98
C GLY A 177 36.52 -9.10 16.81
N SER A 178 35.51 -8.25 16.71
CA SER A 178 35.67 -6.79 16.62
C SER A 178 35.67 -6.04 17.95
N GLY A 179 35.77 -6.76 19.07
CA GLY A 179 35.81 -6.17 20.41
C GLY A 179 34.47 -6.12 21.15
N ALA A 180 33.41 -6.71 20.58
CA ALA A 180 32.07 -6.75 21.18
C ALA A 180 31.50 -5.37 21.56
N GLU A 181 31.90 -4.32 20.85
CA GLU A 181 31.39 -2.96 21.03
C GLU A 181 30.25 -2.67 20.05
N VAL A 182 29.12 -2.24 20.59
CA VAL A 182 27.95 -1.81 19.79
C VAL A 182 28.25 -0.51 19.04
N TYR A 183 29.04 0.38 19.65
CA TYR A 183 29.44 1.65 19.06
C TYR A 183 30.96 1.67 18.91
N ARG A 184 31.44 1.59 17.66
CA ARG A 184 32.87 1.78 17.37
C ARG A 184 33.14 3.28 17.23
N LYS A 185 34.26 3.75 17.79
CA LYS A 185 34.76 5.10 17.49
C LYS A 185 35.13 5.15 16.00
N ALA A 186 34.53 6.11 15.28
CA ALA A 186 34.80 6.36 13.87
C ALA A 186 36.28 6.71 13.63
#